data_AF-A0A371FZ43-F1
#
_entry.id   AF-A0A371FZ43-F1
#
_cell.length_a   1.000
_cell.length_b   1.000
_cell.length_c   1.000
_cell.angle_alpha   90.00
_cell.angle_beta   90.00
_cell.angle_gamma   90.00
#
_symmetry.space_group_name_H-M   'P 1'
#
loop_
_entity.id
_entity.type
_entity.pdbx_description
1 polymer ?
#
loop_
_entity_poly.entity_id
_entity_poly.type
_entity_poly.pdbx_seq_one_letter_code
_entity_poly.pdbx_strand_id
1 'polypeptide(L)'
;MPITRNQASSTNEGEEDMLQRLLRTVAQLQARSDEHSRLSVKAEPKHRLAEERHVEAMKMAEQREEELRQQIASLKARNEQEQEVRGEQLAQPLWRQPFGEEIDEARIPPHFREILVDPFDGTQDPHAHLQAFQTQMYISGGDDKLSCKLFLGMMRGVALQWIMNLPPRSIYAFDPAGLFLSQFAANKLKRLEVADLFDIKQAGGESLKSYMARFNDATVRKGLRVGPFSDALALQKPTSMEEIRVREEKHVEMEESRFEKREAQYLNKDG
;
A
#
# COMPACT_ATOMS: atom_id res chain seq x y z
N MET A 1 -52.44 -43.02 86.89
CA MET A 1 -52.20 -41.66 86.36
C MET A 1 -50.73 -41.54 85.98
N PRO A 2 -50.38 -41.59 84.68
CA PRO A 2 -49.03 -41.28 84.21
C PRO A 2 -48.93 -39.80 83.85
N ILE A 3 -47.80 -39.14 84.11
CA ILE A 3 -47.50 -37.81 83.56
C ILE A 3 -46.21 -37.91 82.76
N THR A 4 -46.35 -37.57 81.49
CA THR A 4 -45.39 -37.57 80.40
C THR A 4 -44.18 -36.67 80.66
N ARG A 5 -42.99 -37.22 80.44
CA ARG A 5 -41.71 -36.50 80.41
C ARG A 5 -41.51 -35.92 79.00
N ASN A 6 -41.66 -34.60 78.86
CA ASN A 6 -41.40 -33.90 77.60
C ASN A 6 -39.89 -33.84 77.30
N GLN A 7 -39.56 -34.15 76.04
CA GLN A 7 -38.26 -33.95 75.42
C GLN A 7 -38.08 -32.46 75.08
N ALA A 8 -36.95 -31.89 75.48
CA ALA A 8 -36.46 -30.61 74.98
C ALA A 8 -34.94 -30.74 74.79
N SER A 9 -34.53 -31.31 73.66
CA SER A 9 -33.13 -31.41 73.25
C SER A 9 -33.09 -31.48 71.73
N SER A 10 -33.31 -30.35 71.05
CA SER A 10 -33.21 -30.29 69.57
C SER A 10 -32.87 -28.90 69.00
N THR A 11 -32.67 -27.87 69.81
CA THR A 11 -32.47 -26.48 69.30
C THR A 11 -31.05 -25.94 69.44
N ASN A 12 -30.18 -26.53 70.26
CA ASN A 12 -28.82 -26.01 70.47
C ASN A 12 -27.78 -26.45 69.41
N GLU A 13 -27.92 -27.64 68.82
CA GLU A 13 -26.93 -28.17 67.86
C GLU A 13 -26.91 -27.39 66.52
N GLY A 14 -28.06 -26.86 66.08
CA GLY A 14 -28.17 -26.11 64.82
C GLY A 14 -27.56 -24.71 64.88
N GLU A 15 -27.62 -24.05 66.04
CA GLU A 15 -27.02 -22.74 66.27
C GLU A 15 -25.50 -22.84 66.42
N GLU A 16 -25.00 -23.91 67.06
CA GLU A 16 -23.57 -24.21 67.14
C GLU A 16 -22.94 -24.50 65.78
N ASP A 17 -23.62 -25.28 64.91
CA ASP A 17 -23.13 -25.54 63.54
C ASP A 17 -23.13 -24.26 62.68
N MET A 18 -24.13 -23.39 62.85
CA MET A 18 -24.17 -22.09 62.16
C MET A 18 -23.04 -21.16 62.61
N LEU A 19 -22.77 -21.09 63.92
CA LEU A 19 -21.67 -20.33 64.49
C LEU A 19 -20.30 -20.86 64.02
N GLN A 20 -20.12 -22.18 63.96
CA GLN A 20 -18.89 -22.78 63.42
C GLN A 20 -18.68 -22.50 61.94
N ARG A 21 -19.74 -22.50 61.14
CA ARG A 21 -19.67 -22.10 59.72
C ARG A 21 -19.27 -20.63 59.57
N LEU A 22 -19.90 -19.73 60.34
CA LEU A 22 -19.58 -18.31 60.33
C LEU A 22 -18.13 -18.05 60.75
N LEU A 23 -17.66 -18.70 61.81
CA LEU A 23 -16.26 -18.60 62.25
C LEU A 23 -15.27 -19.07 61.16
N ARG A 24 -15.59 -20.16 60.46
CA ARG A 24 -14.77 -20.64 59.35
C ARG A 24 -14.74 -19.66 58.18
N THR A 25 -15.87 -19.04 57.84
CA THR A 25 -15.94 -18.03 56.79
C THR A 25 -15.17 -16.77 57.15
N VAL A 26 -15.27 -16.31 58.40
CA VAL A 26 -14.49 -15.16 58.89
C VAL A 26 -12.99 -15.46 58.81
N ALA A 27 -12.54 -16.64 59.25
CA ALA A 27 -11.15 -17.03 59.16
C ALA A 27 -10.64 -17.08 57.70
N GLN A 28 -11.46 -17.56 56.76
CA GLN A 28 -11.13 -17.57 55.33
C GLN A 28 -11.03 -16.16 54.73
N LEU A 29 -11.96 -15.27 55.10
CA LEU A 29 -11.92 -13.87 54.66
C LEU A 29 -10.71 -13.13 55.23
N GLN A 30 -10.35 -13.41 56.49
CA GLN A 30 -9.15 -12.88 57.13
C GLN A 30 -7.88 -13.33 56.37
N ALA A 31 -7.75 -14.64 56.10
CA ALA A 31 -6.61 -15.18 55.38
C ALA A 31 -6.49 -14.60 53.96
N ARG A 32 -7.62 -14.43 53.26
CA ARG A 32 -7.64 -13.82 51.92
C ARG A 32 -7.30 -12.33 51.94
N SER A 33 -7.73 -11.61 52.98
CA SER A 33 -7.36 -10.21 53.21
C SER A 33 -5.85 -10.05 53.46
N ASP A 34 -5.27 -10.94 54.27
CA ASP A 34 -3.85 -10.94 54.57
C ASP A 34 -3.01 -11.29 53.34
N GLU A 35 -3.46 -12.25 52.53
CA GLU A 35 -2.82 -12.61 51.26
C GLU A 35 -2.88 -11.45 50.26
N HIS A 36 -4.02 -10.79 50.12
CA HIS A 36 -4.17 -9.61 49.27
C HIS A 36 -3.25 -8.46 49.73
N SER A 37 -3.17 -8.19 51.03
CA SER A 37 -2.23 -7.20 51.58
C SER A 37 -0.78 -7.55 51.26
N ARG A 38 -0.38 -8.81 51.40
CA ARG A 38 0.98 -9.25 51.05
C ARG A 38 1.30 -9.10 49.56
N LEU A 39 0.35 -9.42 48.69
CA LEU A 39 0.51 -9.28 47.25
C LEU A 39 0.56 -7.80 46.85
N SER A 40 -0.27 -6.94 47.45
CA SER A 40 -0.26 -5.48 47.22
C SER A 40 1.10 -4.87 47.58
N VAL A 41 1.62 -5.18 48.78
CA VAL A 41 2.93 -4.69 49.25
C VAL A 41 4.06 -5.15 48.33
N LYS A 42 3.94 -6.33 47.71
CA LYS A 42 4.94 -6.86 46.76
C LYS A 42 4.80 -6.30 45.34
N ALA A 43 3.59 -5.87 44.94
CA ALA A 43 3.29 -5.36 43.60
C ALA A 43 3.62 -3.86 43.45
N GLU A 44 3.37 -3.06 44.49
CA GLU A 44 3.65 -1.62 44.51
C GLU A 44 5.09 -1.21 44.12
N PRO A 45 6.16 -1.82 44.66
CA PRO A 45 7.52 -1.44 44.27
C PRO A 45 7.86 -1.86 42.84
N LYS A 46 7.27 -2.95 42.33
CA LYS A 46 7.46 -3.37 40.94
C LYS A 46 6.78 -2.43 39.95
N HIS A 47 5.58 -1.95 40.31
CA HIS A 47 4.86 -0.96 39.52
C HIS A 47 5.64 0.36 39.47
N ARG A 48 6.10 0.85 40.63
CA ARG A 48 6.92 2.07 40.69
C ARG A 48 8.19 1.98 39.86
N LEU A 49 8.92 0.86 39.94
CA LEU A 49 10.12 0.67 39.11
C LEU A 49 9.80 0.60 37.61
N ALA A 50 8.67 0.01 37.24
CA ALA A 50 8.23 -0.04 35.83
C ALA A 50 7.85 1.36 35.32
N GLU A 51 7.19 2.18 36.13
CA GLU A 51 6.88 3.57 35.81
C GLU A 51 8.15 4.42 35.65
N GLU A 52 9.11 4.30 36.57
CA GLU A 52 10.40 5.01 36.47
C GLU A 52 11.15 4.65 35.18
N ARG A 53 11.21 3.36 34.84
CA ARG A 53 11.83 2.89 33.59
C ARG A 53 11.09 3.39 32.36
N HIS A 54 9.76 3.49 32.43
CA HIS A 54 8.96 4.02 31.33
C HIS A 54 9.23 5.51 31.11
N VAL A 55 9.29 6.29 32.18
CA VAL A 55 9.62 7.73 32.13
C VAL A 55 11.03 7.94 31.58
N GLU A 56 12.00 7.13 32.01
CA GLU A 56 13.37 7.23 31.51
C GLU A 56 13.46 6.86 30.01
N ALA A 57 12.76 5.81 29.59
CA ALA A 57 12.68 5.43 28.18
C ALA A 57 12.03 6.51 27.31
N MET A 58 10.96 7.15 27.79
CA MET A 58 10.32 8.27 27.09
C MET A 58 11.27 9.45 26.94
N LYS A 59 11.99 9.81 28.00
CA LYS A 59 12.97 10.91 27.96
C LYS A 59 14.09 10.66 26.95
N MET A 60 14.60 9.43 26.90
CA MET A 60 15.62 9.04 25.90
C MET A 60 15.07 9.07 24.47
N ALA A 61 13.81 8.68 24.28
CA ALA A 61 13.16 8.74 22.97
C ALA A 61 12.97 10.19 22.49
N GLU A 62 12.55 11.08 23.39
CA GLU A 62 12.38 12.51 23.10
C GLU A 62 13.72 13.19 22.75
N GLN A 63 14.79 12.87 23.48
CA GLN A 63 16.14 13.35 23.15
C GLN A 63 16.59 12.90 21.76
N ARG A 64 16.34 11.65 21.40
CA ARG A 64 16.67 11.12 20.07
C ARG A 64 15.86 11.78 18.97
N GLU A 65 14.59 12.06 19.22
CA GLU A 65 13.72 12.78 18.28
C GLU A 65 14.23 14.20 18.05
N GLU A 66 14.63 14.90 19.10
CA GLU A 66 15.19 16.25 19.00
C GLU A 66 16.52 16.26 18.25
N GLU A 67 17.40 15.27 18.48
CA GLU A 67 18.63 15.11 17.71
C GLU A 67 18.35 14.90 16.21
N LEU A 68 17.35 14.07 15.88
CA LEU A 68 16.92 13.87 14.49
C LEU A 68 16.33 15.16 13.88
N ARG A 69 15.55 15.93 14.65
CA ARG A 69 14.99 17.23 14.21
C ARG A 69 16.12 18.22 13.90
N GLN A 70 17.14 18.29 14.74
CA GLN A 70 18.31 19.16 14.54
C GLN A 70 19.15 18.73 13.34
N GLN A 71 19.33 17.42 13.11
CA GLN A 71 20.01 16.90 11.92
C GLN A 71 19.22 17.27 10.65
N ILE A 72 17.90 17.12 10.65
CA ILE A 72 17.04 17.52 9.52
C ILE A 72 17.13 19.03 9.28
N ALA A 73 17.10 19.85 10.33
CA ALA A 73 17.22 21.30 10.22
C ALA A 73 18.59 21.70 9.64
N SER A 74 19.67 21.04 10.07
CA SER A 74 21.03 21.30 9.56
C SER A 74 21.17 20.88 8.09
N LEU A 75 20.59 19.74 7.70
CA LEU A 75 20.56 19.29 6.30
C LEU A 75 19.74 20.24 5.42
N LYS A 76 18.61 20.75 5.93
CA LYS A 76 17.80 21.77 5.23
C LYS A 76 18.55 23.07 5.07
N ALA A 77 19.17 23.60 6.12
CA ALA A 77 19.95 24.84 6.07
C ALA A 77 21.13 24.74 5.08
N ARG A 78 21.84 23.60 5.06
CA ARG A 78 22.91 23.36 4.08
C ARG A 78 22.39 23.34 2.64
N ASN A 79 21.24 22.69 2.42
CA ASN A 79 20.61 22.63 1.10
C ASN A 79 20.05 24.00 0.66
N GLU A 80 19.54 24.80 1.59
CA GLU A 80 19.08 26.18 1.36
C GLU A 80 20.26 27.11 1.02
N GLN A 81 21.40 27.00 1.72
CA GLN A 81 22.62 27.74 1.38
C GLN A 81 23.22 27.31 0.04
N GLU A 82 23.21 26.02 -0.28
CA GLU A 82 23.59 25.51 -1.61
C GLU A 82 22.64 26.01 -2.72
N GLN A 83 21.35 26.24 -2.40
CA GLN A 83 20.37 26.85 -3.32
C GLN A 83 20.55 28.37 -3.45
N GLU A 84 20.88 29.09 -2.37
CA GLU A 84 21.01 30.55 -2.35
C GLU A 84 22.29 31.01 -3.06
N VAL A 85 23.42 30.33 -2.85
CA VAL A 85 24.68 30.55 -3.58
C VAL A 85 24.53 30.29 -5.08
N ARG A 86 23.60 29.41 -5.48
CA ARG A 86 23.28 29.11 -6.89
C ARG A 86 22.19 30.05 -7.45
N GLY A 87 21.32 30.59 -6.60
CA GLY A 87 20.20 31.46 -6.94
C GLY A 87 20.60 32.89 -7.28
N GLU A 88 21.67 33.42 -6.69
CA GLU A 88 22.18 34.77 -7.00
C GLU A 88 22.76 34.90 -8.42
N GLN A 89 23.10 33.80 -9.10
CA GLN A 89 23.65 33.82 -10.46
C GLN A 89 22.60 33.77 -11.58
N LEU A 90 21.31 33.53 -11.30
CA LEU A 90 20.30 33.30 -12.33
C LEU A 90 18.97 34.00 -12.03
N ALA A 91 19.01 35.31 -11.86
CA ALA A 91 17.81 36.14 -11.94
C ALA A 91 17.38 36.33 -13.40
N GLN A 92 16.72 35.33 -14.01
CA GLN A 92 15.77 35.60 -15.10
C GLN A 92 14.48 34.75 -15.00
N PRO A 93 13.29 35.36 -15.21
CA PRO A 93 12.01 34.73 -14.94
C PRO A 93 11.35 34.25 -16.25
N LEU A 94 11.73 33.09 -16.75
CA LEU A 94 11.01 32.43 -17.84
C LEU A 94 11.06 30.92 -17.58
N TRP A 95 10.01 30.42 -16.93
CA TRP A 95 9.73 29.00 -16.71
C TRP A 95 10.89 28.21 -16.08
N ARG A 96 10.83 27.92 -14.77
CA ARG A 96 11.72 26.94 -14.14
C ARG A 96 11.44 25.55 -14.73
N GLN A 97 11.97 25.28 -15.92
CA GLN A 97 11.92 23.96 -16.50
C GLN A 97 12.90 23.07 -15.71
N PRO A 98 12.51 21.83 -15.40
CA PRO A 98 13.37 20.88 -14.69
C PRO A 98 14.53 20.41 -15.57
N PHE A 99 14.46 20.69 -16.88
CA PHE A 99 15.45 20.36 -17.88
C PHE A 99 16.73 21.18 -17.70
N GLY A 100 17.87 20.52 -17.86
CA GLY A 100 19.10 21.17 -18.24
C GLY A 100 18.99 21.77 -19.64
N GLU A 101 19.83 22.76 -19.91
CA GLU A 101 19.84 23.55 -21.16
C GLU A 101 19.91 22.66 -22.41
N GLU A 102 20.70 21.60 -22.36
CA GLU A 102 20.86 20.64 -23.46
C GLU A 102 19.57 19.88 -23.85
N ILE A 103 18.67 19.65 -22.88
CA ILE A 103 17.38 18.96 -23.12
C ILE A 103 16.32 19.99 -23.56
N ASP A 104 16.38 21.19 -23.00
CA ASP A 104 15.46 22.25 -23.38
C ASP A 104 15.70 22.74 -24.81
N GLU A 105 16.95 22.78 -25.26
CA GLU A 105 17.30 23.12 -26.65
C GLU A 105 17.08 21.96 -27.64
N ALA A 106 16.90 20.73 -27.15
CA ALA A 106 16.67 19.57 -28.01
C ALA A 106 15.40 19.77 -28.85
N ARG A 107 15.57 19.79 -30.18
CA ARG A 107 14.47 19.97 -31.14
C ARG A 107 13.83 18.62 -31.44
N ILE A 108 12.51 18.60 -31.45
CA ILE A 108 11.75 17.45 -31.96
C ILE A 108 11.89 17.45 -33.49
N PRO A 109 12.42 16.38 -34.11
CA PRO A 109 12.55 16.31 -35.55
C PRO A 109 11.16 16.44 -36.24
N PRO A 110 11.03 17.15 -37.38
CA PRO A 110 9.75 17.34 -38.07
C PRO A 110 9.05 16.06 -38.51
N HIS A 111 9.81 14.97 -38.66
CA HIS A 111 9.33 13.64 -39.07
C HIS A 111 9.35 12.62 -37.92
N PHE A 112 9.46 13.10 -36.67
CA PHE A 112 9.40 12.22 -35.51
C PHE A 112 8.01 11.60 -35.41
N ARG A 113 7.95 10.28 -35.25
CA ARG A 113 6.68 9.56 -35.11
C ARG A 113 6.04 9.94 -33.78
N GLU A 114 4.72 10.12 -33.80
CA GLU A 114 3.97 10.38 -32.58
C GLU A 114 4.14 9.24 -31.56
N ILE A 115 4.26 9.60 -30.29
CA ILE A 115 4.35 8.63 -29.20
C ILE A 115 2.95 8.19 -28.84
N LEU A 116 2.64 6.93 -29.15
CA LEU A 116 1.37 6.28 -28.83
C LEU A 116 1.46 5.54 -27.48
N VAL A 117 1.76 6.28 -26.43
CA VAL A 117 1.79 5.75 -25.05
C VAL A 117 0.85 6.59 -24.20
N ASP A 118 -0.02 5.93 -23.46
CA ASP A 118 -0.97 6.61 -22.58
C ASP A 118 -0.24 7.47 -21.54
N PRO A 119 -0.68 8.72 -21.31
CA PRO A 119 -0.07 9.59 -20.31
C PRO A 119 -0.07 8.96 -18.91
N PHE A 120 1.02 9.13 -18.17
CA PHE A 120 1.14 8.58 -16.82
C PHE A 120 0.52 9.54 -15.80
N ASP A 121 -0.51 9.11 -15.08
CA ASP A 121 -1.21 9.93 -14.08
C ASP A 121 -0.80 9.61 -12.63
N GLY A 122 -0.02 8.55 -12.45
CA GLY A 122 0.40 8.02 -11.15
C GLY A 122 -0.33 6.76 -10.72
N THR A 123 -1.37 6.30 -11.42
CA THR A 123 -2.12 5.09 -11.06
C THR A 123 -1.62 3.83 -11.76
N GLN A 124 -0.90 3.99 -12.86
CA GLN A 124 -0.37 2.87 -13.64
C GLN A 124 0.90 2.29 -13.01
N ASP A 125 1.26 1.07 -13.44
CA ASP A 125 2.54 0.48 -13.08
C ASP A 125 3.70 1.30 -13.71
N PRO A 126 4.63 1.84 -12.92
CA PRO A 126 5.69 2.69 -13.45
C PRO A 126 6.69 1.91 -14.31
N HIS A 127 6.91 0.61 -14.04
CA HIS A 127 7.87 -0.17 -14.84
C HIS A 127 7.28 -0.48 -16.21
N ALA A 128 6.01 -0.90 -16.27
CA ALA A 128 5.31 -1.15 -17.53
C ALA A 128 5.20 0.13 -18.38
N HIS A 129 4.87 1.27 -17.75
CA HIS A 129 4.80 2.54 -18.47
C HIS A 129 6.17 2.96 -19.05
N LEU A 130 7.24 2.87 -18.25
CA LEU A 130 8.58 3.17 -18.71
C LEU A 130 9.02 2.25 -19.85
N GLN A 131 8.73 0.95 -19.76
CA GLN A 131 9.06 -0.02 -20.80
C GLN A 131 8.31 0.25 -22.11
N ALA A 132 7.03 0.58 -22.03
CA ALA A 132 6.21 0.93 -23.20
C ALA A 132 6.77 2.19 -23.89
N PHE A 133 7.11 3.21 -23.10
CA PHE A 133 7.76 4.42 -23.61
C PHE A 133 9.11 4.14 -24.27
N GLN A 134 9.99 3.38 -23.62
CA GLN A 134 11.31 3.03 -24.16
C GLN A 134 11.19 2.28 -25.49
N THR A 135 10.24 1.35 -25.58
CA THR A 135 9.96 0.62 -26.82
C THR A 135 9.53 1.56 -27.94
N GLN A 136 8.63 2.51 -27.64
CA GLN A 136 8.16 3.48 -28.62
C GLN A 136 9.27 4.45 -29.07
N MET A 137 10.13 4.90 -28.14
CA MET A 137 11.29 5.73 -28.44
C MET A 137 12.30 5.01 -29.34
N TYR A 138 12.55 3.72 -29.07
CA TYR A 138 13.42 2.88 -29.91
C TYR A 138 12.88 2.75 -31.34
N ILE A 139 11.59 2.46 -31.51
CA ILE A 139 10.95 2.34 -32.83
C ILE A 139 10.95 3.68 -33.58
N SER A 140 10.80 4.79 -32.85
CA SER A 140 10.74 6.13 -33.42
C SER A 140 12.12 6.73 -33.69
N GLY A 141 13.20 6.04 -33.32
CA GLY A 141 14.57 6.49 -33.52
C GLY A 141 14.94 7.71 -32.68
N GLY A 142 14.34 7.87 -31.49
CA GLY A 142 14.64 9.00 -30.62
C GLY A 142 15.94 8.82 -29.84
N ASP A 143 16.60 9.93 -29.54
CA ASP A 143 17.80 9.97 -28.70
C ASP A 143 17.44 10.21 -27.21
N ASP A 144 18.43 10.14 -26.33
CA ASP A 144 18.27 10.29 -24.89
C ASP A 144 17.67 11.66 -24.49
N LYS A 145 18.07 12.73 -25.21
CA LYS A 145 17.63 14.10 -24.92
C LYS A 145 16.15 14.28 -25.27
N LEU A 146 15.76 13.80 -26.44
CA LEU A 146 14.38 13.78 -26.90
C LEU A 146 13.53 12.86 -26.00
N SER A 147 14.06 11.72 -25.59
CA SER A 147 13.41 10.79 -24.67
C SER A 147 13.08 11.47 -23.34
N CYS A 148 14.00 12.21 -22.73
CA CYS A 148 13.71 12.96 -21.50
C CYS A 148 12.60 13.98 -21.67
N LYS A 149 12.68 14.76 -22.76
CA LYS A 149 11.73 15.83 -23.03
C LYS A 149 10.32 15.30 -23.21
N LEU A 150 10.18 14.23 -24.00
CA LEU A 150 8.90 13.64 -24.30
C LEU A 150 8.36 12.83 -23.12
N PHE A 151 9.21 12.09 -22.40
CA PHE A 151 8.80 11.29 -21.23
C PHE A 151 8.12 12.16 -20.17
N LEU A 152 8.74 13.28 -19.80
CA LEU A 152 8.16 14.19 -18.80
C LEU A 152 6.92 14.92 -19.35
N GLY A 153 6.85 15.16 -20.67
CA GLY A 153 5.68 15.74 -21.33
C GLY A 153 4.43 14.85 -21.28
N MET A 154 4.61 13.54 -21.11
CA MET A 154 3.52 12.56 -20.95
C MET A 154 3.00 12.44 -19.52
N MET A 155 3.57 13.14 -18.55
CA MET A 155 3.06 13.09 -17.18
C MET A 155 1.78 13.92 -17.03
N ARG A 156 0.82 13.39 -16.26
CA ARG A 156 -0.47 14.01 -15.95
C ARG A 156 -0.77 13.85 -14.45
N GLY A 157 -1.81 14.53 -13.97
CA GLY A 157 -2.30 14.36 -12.60
C GLY A 157 -1.20 14.51 -11.54
N VAL A 158 -1.08 13.50 -10.68
CA VAL A 158 -0.10 13.47 -9.57
C VAL A 158 1.34 13.45 -10.11
N ALA A 159 1.58 12.83 -11.26
CA ALA A 159 2.90 12.78 -11.87
C ALA A 159 3.36 14.14 -12.41
N LEU A 160 2.44 14.96 -12.92
CA LEU A 160 2.75 16.33 -13.32
C LEU A 160 3.12 17.20 -12.10
N GLN A 161 2.41 17.04 -10.98
CA GLN A 161 2.75 17.75 -9.74
C GLN A 161 4.14 17.38 -9.22
N TRP A 162 4.53 16.11 -9.35
CA TRP A 162 5.89 15.69 -9.02
C TRP A 162 6.93 16.43 -9.87
N ILE A 163 6.74 16.52 -11.19
CA ILE A 163 7.67 17.27 -12.07
C ILE A 163 7.80 18.74 -11.64
N MET A 164 6.67 19.39 -11.34
CA MET A 164 6.65 20.81 -10.95
C MET A 164 7.42 21.07 -9.64
N ASN A 165 7.57 20.04 -8.80
CA ASN A 165 8.29 20.12 -7.53
C ASN A 165 9.77 19.73 -7.65
N LEU A 166 10.25 19.33 -8.84
CA LEU A 166 11.67 19.06 -9.04
C LEU A 166 12.49 20.37 -9.01
N PRO A 167 13.73 20.33 -8.49
CA PRO A 167 14.61 21.48 -8.56
C PRO A 167 14.84 21.91 -10.02
N PRO A 168 14.92 23.22 -10.29
CA PRO A 168 15.23 23.71 -11.64
C PRO A 168 16.56 23.15 -12.12
N ARG A 169 16.61 22.80 -13.42
CA ARG A 169 17.76 22.18 -14.07
C ARG A 169 18.23 20.88 -13.40
N SER A 170 17.39 20.12 -12.68
CA SER A 170 17.86 18.87 -12.04
C SER A 170 18.02 17.69 -13.00
N ILE A 171 17.57 17.82 -14.26
CA ILE A 171 17.53 16.71 -15.23
C ILE A 171 18.49 17.01 -16.37
N TYR A 172 19.64 16.33 -16.38
CA TYR A 172 20.73 16.60 -17.33
C TYR A 172 20.90 15.55 -18.45
N ALA A 173 20.26 14.36 -18.35
CA ALA A 173 20.31 13.27 -19.36
C ALA A 173 19.16 12.26 -19.14
N PHE A 174 19.13 11.09 -19.83
CA PHE A 174 18.17 9.97 -19.65
C PHE A 174 18.34 9.23 -18.29
N ASP A 175 18.43 10.00 -17.20
CA ASP A 175 18.29 9.54 -15.82
C ASP A 175 16.96 9.92 -15.12
N PRO A 176 15.95 10.59 -15.73
CA PRO A 176 14.67 10.80 -15.03
C PRO A 176 13.94 9.46 -14.81
N ALA A 177 14.30 8.41 -15.55
CA ALA A 177 13.79 7.05 -15.34
C ALA A 177 14.09 6.54 -13.92
N GLY A 178 15.31 6.76 -13.39
CA GLY A 178 15.66 6.34 -12.04
C GLY A 178 14.86 7.09 -10.97
N LEU A 179 14.80 8.42 -11.08
CA LEU A 179 14.02 9.28 -10.19
C LEU A 179 12.52 8.95 -10.25
N PHE A 180 11.99 8.71 -11.45
CA PHE A 180 10.61 8.31 -11.69
C PHE A 180 10.29 6.97 -11.01
N LEU A 181 11.10 5.94 -11.24
CA LEU A 181 10.89 4.62 -10.66
C LEU A 181 10.99 4.66 -9.13
N SER A 182 11.86 5.50 -8.58
CA SER A 182 11.95 5.73 -7.13
C SER A 182 10.72 6.43 -6.58
N GLN A 183 10.30 7.53 -7.21
CA GLN A 183 9.14 8.33 -6.80
C GLN A 183 7.85 7.51 -6.79
N PHE A 184 7.64 6.70 -7.82
CA PHE A 184 6.41 5.91 -7.99
C PHE A 184 6.59 4.44 -7.59
N ALA A 185 7.64 4.10 -6.83
CA ALA A 185 7.92 2.73 -6.42
C ALA A 185 6.75 2.06 -5.67
N ALA A 186 5.98 2.83 -4.91
CA ALA A 186 4.77 2.37 -4.20
C ALA A 186 3.60 2.05 -5.13
N ASN A 187 3.63 2.59 -6.36
CA ASN A 187 2.62 2.37 -7.40
C ASN A 187 2.98 1.18 -8.30
N LYS A 188 4.04 0.42 -7.95
CA LYS A 188 4.21 -0.93 -8.46
C LYS A 188 2.89 -1.66 -8.28
N LEU A 189 2.34 -2.16 -9.38
CA LEU A 189 1.08 -2.84 -9.36
C LEU A 189 1.23 -4.04 -8.42
N LYS A 190 0.72 -3.92 -7.19
CA LYS A 190 0.70 -5.03 -6.25
C LYS A 190 0.01 -6.15 -7.01
N ARG A 191 0.70 -7.27 -7.19
CA ARG A 191 0.08 -8.49 -7.70
C ARG A 191 -1.01 -8.81 -6.69
N LEU A 192 -2.26 -8.46 -7.02
CA LEU A 192 -3.43 -8.81 -6.22
C LEU A 192 -3.35 -10.31 -5.94
N GLU A 193 -3.13 -10.73 -4.71
CA GLU A 193 -3.20 -12.14 -4.35
C GLU A 193 -4.68 -12.56 -4.31
N VAL A 194 -4.97 -13.86 -4.37
CA VAL A 194 -6.36 -14.34 -4.21
C VAL A 194 -6.93 -13.89 -2.86
N ALA A 195 -6.06 -13.72 -1.86
CA ALA A 195 -6.41 -13.13 -0.56
C ALA A 195 -6.94 -11.69 -0.67
N ASP A 196 -6.41 -10.88 -1.60
CA ASP A 196 -6.80 -9.47 -1.76
C ASP A 196 -8.21 -9.31 -2.37
N LEU A 197 -8.75 -10.34 -3.04
CA LEU A 197 -10.14 -10.34 -3.51
C LEU A 197 -11.14 -10.28 -2.35
N PHE A 198 -10.78 -10.83 -1.18
CA PHE A 198 -11.64 -10.83 0.01
C PHE A 198 -11.75 -9.43 0.65
N ASP A 199 -10.82 -8.52 0.33
CA ASP A 199 -10.82 -7.15 0.82
C ASP A 199 -11.60 -6.18 -0.10
N ILE A 200 -12.01 -6.63 -1.29
CA ILE A 200 -12.88 -5.86 -2.19
C ILE A 200 -14.31 -5.94 -1.66
N LYS A 201 -14.63 -5.02 -0.75
CA LYS A 201 -15.97 -4.84 -0.17
C LYS A 201 -16.65 -3.59 -0.77
N GLN A 202 -17.98 -3.64 -0.86
CA GLN A 202 -18.76 -2.47 -1.27
C GLN A 202 -18.61 -1.38 -0.20
N ALA A 203 -18.14 -0.20 -0.60
CA ALA A 203 -17.94 0.91 0.32
C ALA A 203 -19.28 1.61 0.64
N GLY A 204 -19.36 2.26 1.81
CA GLY A 204 -20.51 3.08 2.17
C GLY A 204 -20.71 4.23 1.19
N GLY A 205 -21.84 4.23 0.47
CA GLY A 205 -22.14 5.21 -0.59
C GLY A 205 -21.69 4.80 -2.00
N GLU A 206 -21.04 3.65 -2.16
CA GLU A 206 -20.72 3.12 -3.49
C GLU A 206 -21.95 2.45 -4.13
N SER A 207 -22.24 2.82 -5.38
CA SER A 207 -23.30 2.14 -6.15
C SER A 207 -22.91 0.68 -6.45
N LEU A 208 -23.91 -0.20 -6.47
CA LEU A 208 -23.70 -1.62 -6.80
C LEU A 208 -22.99 -1.82 -8.15
N LYS A 209 -23.30 -0.95 -9.14
CA LYS A 209 -22.66 -0.97 -10.46
C LYS A 209 -21.16 -0.68 -10.38
N SER A 210 -20.76 0.32 -9.60
CA SER A 210 -19.35 0.66 -9.37
C SER A 210 -18.61 -0.49 -8.67
N TYR A 211 -19.22 -1.03 -7.62
CA TYR A 211 -18.66 -2.16 -6.88
C TYR A 211 -18.44 -3.38 -7.80
N MET A 212 -19.47 -3.77 -8.56
CA MET A 212 -19.39 -4.89 -9.51
C MET A 212 -18.32 -4.66 -10.59
N ALA A 213 -18.15 -3.44 -11.09
CA ALA A 213 -17.09 -3.13 -12.02
C ALA A 213 -15.69 -3.37 -11.42
N ARG A 214 -15.45 -2.91 -10.18
CA ARG A 214 -14.17 -3.11 -9.47
C ARG A 214 -13.90 -4.59 -9.16
N PHE A 215 -14.91 -5.29 -8.63
CA PHE A 215 -14.80 -6.71 -8.28
C PHE A 215 -14.54 -7.59 -9.51
N ASN A 216 -15.25 -7.34 -10.61
CA ASN A 216 -15.06 -8.09 -11.84
C ASN A 216 -13.71 -7.81 -12.50
N ASP A 217 -13.26 -6.55 -12.53
CA ASP A 217 -11.91 -6.18 -13.01
C ASP A 217 -10.82 -6.95 -12.25
N ALA A 218 -10.93 -7.02 -10.92
CA ALA A 218 -10.00 -7.79 -10.09
C ALA A 218 -10.08 -9.32 -10.34
N THR A 219 -11.30 -9.84 -10.51
CA THR A 219 -11.54 -11.29 -10.71
C THR A 219 -11.05 -11.76 -12.08
N VAL A 220 -11.32 -11.02 -13.15
CA VAL A 220 -10.86 -11.35 -14.53
C VAL A 220 -9.33 -11.38 -14.60
N ARG A 221 -8.66 -10.46 -13.91
CA ARG A 221 -7.18 -10.41 -13.83
C ARG A 221 -6.55 -11.57 -13.05
N LYS A 222 -7.33 -12.34 -12.29
CA LYS A 222 -6.85 -13.48 -11.47
C LYS A 222 -7.39 -14.84 -11.92
N GLY A 223 -8.59 -14.88 -12.49
CA GLY A 223 -9.27 -16.10 -12.91
C GLY A 223 -8.77 -16.65 -14.26
N LEU A 224 -8.10 -15.83 -15.07
CA LEU A 224 -7.57 -16.25 -16.37
C LEU A 224 -6.11 -16.71 -16.27
N ARG A 225 -5.80 -17.80 -16.98
CA ARG A 225 -4.41 -18.22 -17.20
C ARG A 225 -3.67 -17.12 -17.97
N VAL A 226 -2.40 -16.88 -17.60
CA VAL A 226 -1.52 -15.99 -18.35
C VAL A 226 -1.40 -16.49 -19.79
N GLY A 227 -1.67 -15.62 -20.75
CA GLY A 227 -1.73 -15.98 -22.16
C GLY A 227 -2.39 -14.90 -23.01
N PRO A 228 -2.55 -15.15 -24.31
CA PRO A 228 -2.93 -14.13 -25.30
C PRO A 228 -4.23 -13.38 -24.98
N PHE A 229 -5.23 -14.05 -24.39
CA PHE A 229 -6.47 -13.41 -23.97
C PHE A 229 -6.28 -12.49 -22.77
N SER A 230 -5.59 -12.98 -21.73
CA SER A 230 -5.26 -12.20 -20.52
C SER A 230 -4.42 -10.96 -20.87
N ASP A 231 -3.44 -11.12 -21.76
CA ASP A 231 -2.62 -10.02 -22.27
C ASP A 231 -3.45 -8.99 -23.05
N ALA A 232 -4.38 -9.44 -23.91
CA ALA A 232 -5.27 -8.55 -24.65
C ALA A 232 -6.21 -7.74 -23.74
N LEU A 233 -6.72 -8.35 -22.66
CA LEU A 233 -7.53 -7.65 -21.66
C LEU A 233 -6.70 -6.66 -20.83
N ALA A 234 -5.42 -6.95 -20.58
CA ALA A 234 -4.51 -6.05 -19.89
C ALA A 234 -4.11 -4.85 -20.76
N LEU A 235 -3.91 -5.06 -22.06
CA LEU A 235 -3.55 -4.02 -23.03
C LEU A 235 -4.72 -3.08 -23.35
N GLN A 236 -5.95 -3.58 -23.33
CA GLN A 236 -7.14 -2.76 -23.55
C GLN A 236 -8.14 -3.00 -22.43
N LYS A 237 -8.10 -2.15 -21.40
CA LYS A 237 -8.95 -2.29 -20.22
C LYS A 237 -10.42 -2.27 -20.63
N PRO A 238 -11.18 -3.35 -20.41
CA PRO A 238 -12.60 -3.40 -20.73
C PRO A 238 -13.37 -2.41 -19.85
N THR A 239 -14.35 -1.75 -20.44
CA THR A 239 -15.20 -0.76 -19.74
C THR A 239 -16.46 -1.39 -19.14
N SER A 240 -16.79 -2.62 -19.55
CA SER A 240 -17.96 -3.35 -19.06
C SER A 240 -17.80 -4.86 -19.17
N MET A 241 -18.60 -5.60 -18.41
CA MET A 241 -18.68 -7.06 -18.53
C MET A 241 -19.21 -7.54 -19.88
N GLU A 242 -20.05 -6.74 -20.53
CA GLU A 242 -20.55 -7.05 -21.88
C GLU A 242 -19.41 -7.08 -22.89
N GLU A 243 -18.53 -6.07 -22.81
CA GLU A 243 -17.35 -6.00 -23.66
C GLU A 243 -16.39 -7.18 -23.41
N ILE A 244 -16.26 -7.63 -22.16
CA ILE A 244 -15.45 -8.80 -21.82
C ILE A 244 -16.02 -10.07 -22.47
N ARG A 245 -17.34 -10.28 -22.36
CA ARG A 245 -18.02 -11.45 -22.97
C ARG A 245 -17.85 -11.48 -24.48
N VAL A 246 -18.07 -10.35 -25.16
CA VAL A 246 -17.92 -10.26 -26.61
C VAL A 246 -16.48 -10.58 -27.04
N ARG A 247 -15.49 -10.10 -26.28
CA ARG A 247 -14.08 -10.40 -26.55
C ARG A 247 -13.73 -11.86 -26.26
N GLU A 248 -14.31 -12.43 -25.22
CA GLU A 248 -14.18 -13.85 -24.85
C GLU A 248 -14.71 -14.75 -25.97
N GLU A 249 -15.95 -14.52 -26.43
CA GLU A 249 -16.56 -15.28 -27.52
C GLU A 249 -15.69 -15.26 -28.77
N LYS A 250 -15.19 -14.09 -29.16
CA LYS A 250 -14.29 -13.94 -30.29
C LYS A 250 -12.95 -14.67 -30.09
N HIS A 251 -12.44 -14.72 -28.86
CA HIS A 251 -11.20 -15.42 -28.57
C HIS A 251 -11.39 -16.94 -28.57
N VAL A 252 -12.50 -17.42 -28.03
CA VAL A 252 -12.91 -18.84 -28.06
C VAL A 252 -13.03 -19.31 -29.50
N GLU A 253 -13.78 -18.59 -30.35
CA GLU A 253 -13.94 -18.92 -31.77
C GLU A 253 -12.58 -18.95 -32.50
N MET A 254 -11.68 -18.02 -32.18
CA MET A 254 -10.33 -18.00 -32.74
C MET A 254 -9.46 -19.15 -32.26
N GLU A 255 -9.51 -19.52 -30.98
CA GLU A 255 -8.78 -20.66 -30.42
C GLU A 255 -9.29 -21.98 -30.99
N GLU A 256 -10.61 -22.17 -31.07
CA GLU A 256 -11.26 -23.34 -31.65
C GLU A 256 -10.90 -23.48 -33.15
N SER A 257 -10.99 -22.40 -33.93
CA SER A 257 -10.57 -22.42 -35.34
C SER A 257 -9.08 -22.75 -35.53
N ARG A 258 -8.22 -22.28 -34.61
CA ARG A 258 -6.79 -22.63 -34.62
C ARG A 258 -6.56 -24.08 -34.22
N PHE A 259 -7.36 -24.62 -33.31
CA PHE A 259 -7.30 -26.00 -32.88
C PHE A 259 -7.70 -26.94 -34.03
N GLU A 260 -8.84 -26.68 -34.67
CA GLU A 260 -9.32 -27.44 -35.84
C GLU A 260 -8.30 -27.44 -37.00
N LYS A 261 -7.67 -26.28 -37.28
CA LYS A 261 -6.63 -26.18 -38.29
C LYS A 261 -5.38 -27.01 -37.96
N ARG A 262 -5.01 -27.10 -36.68
CA ARG A 262 -3.89 -27.97 -36.26
C ARG A 262 -4.28 -29.43 -36.37
N GLU A 263 -5.46 -29.81 -35.91
CA GLU A 263 -5.96 -31.18 -35.98
C GLU A 263 -6.04 -31.68 -37.43
N ALA A 264 -6.57 -30.86 -38.35
CA ALA A 264 -6.57 -31.17 -39.78
C ALA A 264 -5.16 -31.30 -40.39
N GLN A 265 -4.16 -30.59 -39.86
CA GLN A 265 -2.76 -30.75 -40.29
C GLN A 265 -2.10 -32.02 -39.74
N TYR A 266 -2.56 -32.54 -38.60
CA TYR A 266 -2.08 -33.82 -38.06
C TYR A 266 -2.69 -35.00 -38.83
N LEU A 267 -4.00 -34.98 -39.12
CA LEU A 267 -4.63 -36.04 -39.91
C LEU A 267 -4.11 -36.13 -41.35
N ASN A 268 -3.67 -35.02 -41.95
CA ASN A 268 -3.10 -35.01 -43.30
C ASN A 268 -1.63 -35.47 -43.37
N LYS A 269 -0.96 -35.74 -42.23
CA LYS A 269 0.43 -36.22 -42.20
C LYS A 269 0.55 -37.75 -42.04
N ASP A 270 -0.53 -38.42 -41.65
CA ASP A 270 -0.58 -39.87 -41.44
C ASP A 270 -1.39 -40.62 -42.53
N GLY A 271 -1.66 -39.96 -43.66
CA GLY A 271 -2.39 -40.52 -44.82
C GLY A 271 -1.56 -40.62 -46.08
#